data_AF-A0A8I1TH12-F1
#
_entry.id   AF-A0A8I1TH12-F1
#
_cell.length_a   1.000
_cell.length_b   1.000
_cell.length_c   1.000
_cell.angle_alpha   90.00
_cell.angle_beta   90.00
_cell.angle_gamma   90.00
#
_symmetry.space_group_name_H-M   'P 1'
#
loop_
_entity.id
_entity.type
_entity.pdbx_description
1 polymer ?
#
loop_
_entity_poly.entity_id
_entity_poly.type
_entity_poly.pdbx_seq_one_letter_code
_entity_poly.pdbx_strand_id
1 'polypeptide(L)' 'MIGPSGAVKVMVATRPVDFRKGAEGLAALVKAEMGADPFSGTIYVFRAR' A
#
# COMPACT_ATOMS: atom_id res chain seq x y z
N MET A 1 13.19 -8.58 16.44
CA MET A 1 13.06 -8.04 15.07
C MET A 1 11.58 -7.73 14.86
N ILE A 2 11.20 -6.48 14.56
CA ILE A 2 9.80 -6.13 14.23
C ILE A 2 9.69 -6.16 12.71
N GLY A 3 9.05 -7.20 12.19
CA GLY A 3 8.84 -7.41 10.77
C GLY A 3 7.95 -8.64 10.56
N PRO A 4 7.29 -8.76 9.40
CA PRO A 4 6.44 -9.92 9.11
C PRO A 4 7.27 -11.21 9.13
N SER A 5 6.73 -12.25 9.77
CA SER A 5 7.32 -13.59 9.76
C SER A 5 6.70 -14.42 8.62
N GLY A 6 7.53 -15.03 7.78
CA GLY A 6 7.09 -15.88 6.65
C GLY A 6 7.04 -15.18 5.29
N ALA A 7 6.37 -15.81 4.33
CA ALA A 7 6.21 -15.26 2.99
C ALA A 7 5.26 -14.06 3.00
N VAL A 8 5.67 -12.95 2.40
CA VAL A 8 4.90 -11.70 2.39
C VAL A 8 4.56 -11.32 0.95
N LYS A 9 3.31 -10.93 0.72
CA LYS A 9 2.90 -10.33 -0.55
C LYS A 9 3.25 -8.84 -0.54
N VAL A 10 3.97 -8.40 -1.57
CA VAL A 10 4.35 -7.00 -1.75
C VAL A 10 3.79 -6.51 -3.08
N MET A 11 3.11 -5.37 -3.06
CA MET A 11 2.58 -4.71 -4.26
C MET A 11 3.17 -3.32 -4.38
N VAL A 12 3.69 -2.98 -5.56
CA VAL A 12 4.34 -1.69 -5.82
C VAL A 12 3.46 -0.86 -6.77
N ALA A 13 3.10 0.34 -6.35
CA ALA A 13 2.41 1.29 -7.21
C ALA A 13 3.35 1.73 -8.35
N THR A 14 2.95 1.49 -9.59
CA THR A 14 3.74 1.84 -10.79
C THR A 14 3.68 3.33 -11.13
N ARG A 15 2.69 4.04 -10.58
CA ARG A 15 2.51 5.49 -10.75
C ARG A 15 2.81 6.20 -9.42
N PRO A 16 3.48 7.37 -9.45
CA PRO A 16 3.63 8.19 -8.26
C PRO A 16 2.29 8.55 -7.60
N VAL A 17 2.31 8.62 -6.28
CA VAL A 17 1.17 9.01 -5.46
C VAL A 17 1.48 10.30 -4.70
N ASP A 18 0.47 11.16 -4.57
CA ASP A 18 0.54 12.32 -3.69
C ASP A 18 0.41 11.87 -2.23
N PHE A 19 1.49 11.97 -1.46
CA PHE A 19 1.53 11.52 -0.07
C PHE A 19 0.79 12.48 0.88
N ARG A 20 0.39 13.69 0.43
CA ARG A 20 -0.45 14.60 1.22
C ARG A 20 -1.84 14.01 1.52
N LYS A 21 -2.21 12.90 0.86
CA LYS A 21 -3.42 12.12 1.14
C LYS A 21 -3.42 11.41 2.51
N GLY A 22 -2.27 11.30 3.18
CA GLY A 22 -2.17 10.62 4.48
C GLY A 22 -2.42 9.11 4.41
N ALA A 23 -2.37 8.44 5.56
CA ALA A 23 -2.47 6.97 5.63
C ALA A 23 -3.85 6.46 5.15
N GLU A 24 -4.93 7.11 5.59
CA GLU A 24 -6.30 6.77 5.20
C GLU A 24 -6.52 6.95 3.70
N GLY A 25 -5.97 8.02 3.12
CA GLY A 25 -6.05 8.26 1.68
C GLY A 25 -5.23 7.27 0.85
N LEU A 26 -4.09 6.78 1.37
CA LEU A 26 -3.34 5.69 0.75
C LEU A 26 -4.11 4.36 0.83
N ALA A 27 -4.73 4.05 1.97
CA ALA A 27 -5.59 2.87 2.10
C ALA A 27 -6.80 2.92 1.16
N ALA A 28 -7.43 4.08 1.00
CA ALA A 28 -8.50 4.29 0.04
C ALA A 28 -8.04 4.07 -1.42
N LEU A 29 -6.82 4.48 -1.77
CA LEU A 29 -6.24 4.23 -3.09
C LEU A 29 -6.02 2.74 -3.37
N VAL A 30 -5.56 1.97 -2.39
CA VAL A 30 -5.44 0.50 -2.54
C VAL A 30 -6.79 -0.11 -2.89
N LYS A 31 -7.84 0.30 -2.17
CA LYS A 31 -9.19 -0.21 -2.40
C LYS A 31 -9.75 0.21 -3.76
N ALA A 32 -9.60 1.48 -4.14
CA ALA A 32 -10.20 2.05 -5.34
C ALA A 32 -9.46 1.67 -6.63
N GLU A 33 -8.12 1.72 -6.62
CA GLU A 33 -7.31 1.59 -7.84
C GLU A 33 -6.75 0.19 -8.02
N MET A 34 -6.43 -0.50 -6.92
CA MET A 34 -5.84 -1.85 -6.98
C MET A 34 -6.88 -2.95 -6.74
N GLY A 35 -8.12 -2.60 -6.39
CA GLY A 35 -9.19 -3.55 -6.10
C GLY A 35 -8.86 -4.51 -4.95
N ALA A 36 -7.98 -4.10 -4.04
CA ALA A 36 -7.43 -4.95 -2.99
C ALA A 36 -7.81 -4.44 -1.59
N ASP A 37 -7.74 -5.32 -0.60
CA ASP A 37 -7.93 -4.94 0.81
C ASP A 37 -6.61 -4.39 1.39
N PRO A 38 -6.55 -3.10 1.81
CA PRO A 38 -5.37 -2.51 2.44
C PRO A 38 -5.00 -3.13 3.78
N PHE A 39 -5.92 -3.86 4.43
CA PHE A 39 -5.70 -4.47 5.75
C PHE A 39 -5.41 -5.98 5.69
N SER A 40 -5.26 -6.55 4.49
CA SER A 40 -5.01 -7.98 4.25
C SER A 40 -3.62 -8.49 4.71
N GLY A 41 -2.77 -7.62 5.28
CA GLY A 41 -1.37 -7.94 5.57
C GLY A 41 -0.44 -7.86 4.35
N THR A 42 -0.96 -7.52 3.17
CA THR A 42 -0.15 -7.17 1.99
C THR A 42 0.59 -5.86 2.25
N ILE A 43 1.88 -5.80 1.91
CA ILE A 43 2.66 -4.56 1.98
C ILE A 43 2.47 -3.79 0.66
N TYR A 44 1.96 -2.56 0.76
CA TYR A 44 1.81 -1.67 -0.39
C TYR A 44 2.90 -0.60 -0.38
N VAL A 45 3.69 -0.56 -1.45
CA VAL A 45 4.80 0.38 -1.62
C VAL A 45 4.39 1.46 -2.60
N PHE A 46 4.52 2.71 -2.16
CA PHE A 46 4.24 3.89 -2.97
C PHE A 46 5.50 4.72 -3.14
N ARG A 47 5.61 5.38 -4.30
CA ARG A 47 6.59 6.43 -4.55
C ARG A 47 5.89 7.78 -4.48
N ALA A 48 6.47 8.74 -3.78
CA ALA A 48 5.98 10.11 -3.81
C ALA A 48 6.07 10.70 -5.24
N ARG A 49 5.14 11.60 -5.57
CA ARG A 49 5.24 12.43 -6.78
C ARG A 49 6.39 13.41 -6.65
#